data_AF-A0A8J7E7J1-F1
#
_entry.id   AF-A0A8J7E7J1-F1
#
_cell.length_a   1.000
_cell.length_b   1.000
_cell.length_c   1.000
_cell.angle_alpha   90.00
_cell.angle_beta   90.00
_cell.angle_gamma   90.00
#
_symmetry.space_group_name_H-M   'P 1'
#
loop_
_entity.id
_entity.type
_entity.pdbx_description
1 polymer ?
#
loop_
_entity_poly.entity_id
_entity_poly.type
_entity_poly.pdbx_seq_one_letter_code
_entity_poly.pdbx_strand_id
1 'polypeptide(L)' 'MRQAHRFGSATIWQRNYYDHIIRNERSLQPMRHYITHNSLTWADGQLHPCNPSKW' A
#
# COMPACT_ATOMS: atom_id res chain seq x y z
N MET A 1 2.60 35.76 -15.49
CA MET A 1 1.79 34.53 -15.45
C MET A 1 2.65 33.36 -15.90
N ARG A 2 2.99 32.44 -15.00
CA ARG A 2 3.60 31.15 -15.35
C ARG A 2 2.71 30.07 -14.79
N GLN A 3 2.01 29.35 -15.66
CA GLN A 3 1.37 28.10 -15.27
C GLN A 3 2.48 27.10 -14.93
N ALA A 4 2.70 26.88 -13.64
CA ALA A 4 3.55 25.81 -13.16
C ALA A 4 2.68 24.56 -13.01
N HIS A 5 2.82 23.59 -13.90
CA HIS A 5 2.41 22.22 -13.61
C HIS A 5 3.29 21.73 -12.46
N ARG A 6 2.82 21.89 -11.21
CA ARG A 6 3.49 21.33 -10.03
C ARG A 6 3.19 19.83 -9.96
N PHE A 7 3.70 19.04 -10.88
CA PHE A 7 4.09 17.68 -10.55
C PHE A 7 5.44 17.78 -9.82
N GLY A 8 5.40 18.33 -8.61
CA GLY A 8 6.59 18.51 -7.80
C GLY A 8 7.11 17.16 -7.37
N SER A 9 8.18 16.68 -8.02
CA SER A 9 9.10 15.62 -7.59
C SER A 9 8.57 14.63 -6.54
N ALA A 10 7.40 14.04 -6.78
CA ALA A 10 6.83 13.08 -5.87
C ALA A 10 7.64 11.81 -6.04
N THR A 11 8.36 11.41 -5.00
CA THR A 11 9.04 10.12 -4.98
C THR A 11 7.99 9.05 -5.26
N ILE A 12 8.07 8.44 -6.45
CA ILE A 12 7.12 7.41 -6.90
C ILE A 12 7.12 6.23 -5.92
N TRP A 13 8.26 6.00 -5.29
CA TRP A 13 8.47 4.96 -4.30
C TRP A 13 8.27 5.48 -2.89
N GLN A 14 7.40 4.80 -2.15
CA GLN A 14 7.40 4.87 -0.70
C GLN A 14 8.74 4.32 -0.17
N ARG A 15 9.40 5.05 0.73
CA ARG A 15 10.62 4.55 1.39
C ARG A 15 10.23 3.42 2.34
N ASN A 16 10.94 2.30 2.25
CA ASN A 16 10.69 1.04 2.93
C ASN A 16 9.42 0.32 2.42
N TYR A 17 9.52 -0.99 2.27
CA TYR A 17 8.42 -1.87 1.85
C TYR A 17 8.26 -3.00 2.86
N TYR A 18 7.04 -3.53 2.95
CA TYR A 18 6.75 -4.71 3.75
C TYR A 18 7.33 -5.95 3.05
N ASP A 19 8.21 -6.69 3.73
CA ASP A 19 8.76 -7.96 3.27
C ASP A 19 8.34 -9.10 4.22
N HIS A 20 8.03 -10.26 3.67
CA HIS A 20 7.64 -11.44 4.42
C HIS A 20 7.98 -12.74 3.67
N ILE A 21 8.77 -13.61 4.30
CA ILE A 21 9.17 -14.91 3.76
C ILE A 21 8.12 -15.97 4.12
N ILE A 22 7.44 -16.52 3.10
CA ILE A 22 6.50 -17.63 3.24
C ILE A 22 7.28 -18.95 3.35
N ARG A 23 7.17 -19.64 4.49
CA ARG A 23 7.95 -20.88 4.77
C ARG A 23 7.13 -22.16 4.73
N ASN A 24 5.81 -22.05 4.66
CA ASN A 24 4.91 -23.20 4.63
C ASN A 24 3.54 -22.81 4.06
N GLU A 25 2.74 -23.83 3.73
CA GLU A 25 1.41 -23.67 3.15
C GLU A 25 0.47 -22.86 4.07
N ARG A 26 0.58 -23.06 5.39
CA ARG A 26 -0.25 -22.33 6.36
C ARG A 26 -0.02 -20.82 6.28
N SER A 27 1.20 -20.37 6.04
CA SER A 27 1.52 -18.94 5.81
C SER A 27 1.15 -18.46 4.39
N LEU A 28 1.10 -19.36 3.40
CA LEU A 28 0.79 -19.00 2.02
C LEU A 28 -0.69 -18.63 1.81
N GLN A 29 -1.59 -19.39 2.44
CA GLN A 29 -3.03 -19.19 2.32
C GLN A 29 -3.51 -17.76 2.66
N PRO A 30 -3.16 -17.16 3.81
CA PRO A 30 -3.56 -15.79 4.11
C PRO A 30 -2.94 -14.76 3.16
N MET A 31 -1.71 -14.98 2.67
CA MET A 31 -1.09 -14.06 1.70
C MET A 31 -1.82 -14.05 0.36
N ARG A 32 -2.22 -15.22 -0.14
CA ARG A 32 -3.05 -15.33 -1.34
C ARG A 32 -4.39 -14.63 -1.17
N HIS A 33 -5.04 -14.85 -0.03
CA HIS A 33 -6.31 -14.18 0.27
C HIS A 33 -6.13 -12.65 0.29
N TYR A 34 -5.08 -12.16 0.95
CA TYR A 34 -4.77 -10.73 0.99
C TYR A 34 -4.58 -10.13 -0.41
N ILE A 35 -3.75 -10.76 -1.26
CA ILE A 35 -3.50 -10.26 -2.63
C ILE A 35 -4.80 -10.14 -3.43
N THR A 36 -5.68 -11.14 -3.34
CA THR A 36 -6.95 -11.16 -4.09
C THR A 36 -7.93 -10.11 -3.59
N HIS A 37 -7.96 -9.83 -2.28
CA HIS A 37 -9.00 -8.98 -1.68
C HIS A 37 -8.52 -7.54 -1.42
N ASN A 38 -7.21 -7.25 -1.46
CA ASN A 38 -6.67 -5.94 -1.12
C ASN A 38 -7.23 -4.81 -2.00
N SER A 39 -7.51 -5.07 -3.28
CA SER A 39 -8.14 -4.08 -4.16
C SER A 39 -9.55 -3.72 -3.73
N LEU A 40 -10.30 -4.67 -3.17
CA LEU A 40 -11.67 -4.48 -2.70
C LEU A 40 -11.71 -3.78 -1.34
N THR A 41 -10.72 -4.01 -0.50
CA THR A 41 -10.67 -3.50 0.89
C THR A 41 -9.75 -2.29 1.07
N TRP A 42 -9.19 -1.76 -0.02
CA TRP A 42 -8.20 -0.69 0.02
C TRP A 42 -8.67 0.55 0.77
N ALA A 43 -9.92 0.98 0.55
CA ALA A 43 -10.48 2.20 1.15
C ALA A 43 -10.61 2.12 2.68
N ASP A 44 -10.79 0.91 3.21
CA ASP A 44 -10.98 0.65 4.64
C ASP A 44 -9.64 0.47 5.38
N GLY A 45 -8.55 0.34 4.63
CA GLY A 45 -7.20 0.13 5.17
C GLY A 45 -6.69 1.31 5.98
N GLN A 46 -5.93 1.04 7.05
CA GLN A 46 -5.26 2.07 7.85
C GLN A 46 -4.15 2.81 7.08
N LEU A 47 -3.62 2.17 6.03
CA LEU A 47 -2.60 2.76 5.14
C LEU A 47 -3.22 3.48 3.94
N HIS A 48 -4.56 3.57 3.86
CA HIS A 48 -5.23 4.34 2.83
C HIS A 48 -4.89 5.83 3.00
N PRO A 49 -4.52 6.57 1.94
CA PRO A 49 -4.10 7.97 2.05
C PRO A 49 -5.12 8.90 2.73
N CYS A 50 -6.40 8.55 2.68
CA CYS A 50 -7.49 9.33 3.27
C CYS A 50 -7.87 8.87 4.69
N ASN A 51 -7.30 7.78 5.21
CA ASN A 51 -7.58 7.30 6.56
C ASN A 51 -6.54 7.90 7.52
N PRO A 52 -6.93 8.55 8.63
CA PRO A 52 -5.97 8.96 9.64
C PRO A 52 -5.21 7.73 10.16
N SER A 53 -3.89 7.70 9.92
CA SER A 53 -3.01 6.73 10.56
C SER A 53 -3.22 6.82 12.07
N LYS A 54 -3.39 5.66 12.72
CA LYS A 54 -3.55 5.57 14.18
C LYS A 54 -2.19 5.63 14.92
N TRP A 55 -1.11 5.89 14.16
CA TRP A 55 0.28 5.90 14.58
C TRP A 55 0.96 7.15 14.03
#